data_AF-A0A9D9WEB8-F1
#
_entry.id   AF-A0A9D9WEB8-F1
#
_cell.length_a   1.000
_cell.length_b   1.000
_cell.length_c   1.000
_cell.angle_alpha   90.00
_cell.angle_beta   90.00
_cell.angle_gamma   90.00
#
_symmetry.space_group_name_H-M   'P 1'
#
loop_
_entity.id
_entity.type
_entity.pdbx_description
1 polymer ?
#
loop_
_entity_poly.entity_id
_entity_poly.type
_entity_poly.pdbx_seq_one_letter_code
_entity_poly.pdbx_strand_id
1 'polypeptide(L)'
;MFDTSRPFTFDRVVRILITIATLIGAYWLLKAISGALLPFCVACLLAYIFEPFVAFNKRLLRCRGNVLPIFLFLVELFGVIALLGWFLIPRIIDEIVTVGNLFNDYATSSSSRYIPQAVHDFVMKYVDMKTLASVLTQEQWSDIVKKSLSGTWTMVSGSISMLLTVCSWFIVLLYFIFILLDYDRFMNSMRSLIPQKYKPTVLKIAGDIKNSMNRYFRGQTLVALCVGVLFSIGFLIIDLPLAIIMGMFIGLLNMVPYLQ
;
A
#
# COMPACT_ATOMS: atom_id res chain seq x y z
N MET A 1 15.68 47.96 31.21
CA MET A 1 16.70 47.44 32.13
C MET A 1 16.50 45.93 32.21
N PHE A 2 17.08 45.20 31.26
CA PHE A 2 17.01 43.73 31.19
C PHE A 2 18.22 43.17 31.89
N ASP A 3 18.12 42.98 33.20
CA ASP A 3 19.13 42.21 33.92
C ASP A 3 18.43 41.31 34.94
N THR A 4 18.06 40.12 34.49
CA THR A 4 17.73 39.00 35.37
C THR A 4 18.78 37.93 35.18
N SER A 5 20.02 38.23 35.59
CA SER A 5 21.07 37.27 35.85
C SER A 5 20.64 36.39 37.04
N ARG A 6 19.73 35.44 36.78
CA ARG A 6 19.32 34.44 37.76
C ARG A 6 20.55 33.57 38.09
N PRO A 7 21.01 33.47 39.34
CA PRO A 7 22.21 32.73 39.67
C PRO A 7 22.04 31.25 39.30
N PHE A 8 23.08 30.67 38.70
CA PHE A 8 23.17 29.23 38.50
C PHE A 8 23.34 28.57 39.88
N THR A 9 22.23 28.14 40.48
CA THR A 9 22.27 27.28 41.67
C THR A 9 22.73 25.88 41.27
N PHE A 10 23.49 25.22 42.15
CA PHE A 10 23.99 23.85 41.94
C PHE A 10 22.85 22.88 41.54
N ASP A 11 21.66 23.04 42.13
CA ASP A 11 20.45 22.27 41.79
C ASP A 11 20.03 22.41 40.31
N ARG A 12 20.17 23.61 39.73
CA ARG A 12 19.82 23.85 38.33
C ARG A 12 20.81 23.17 37.38
N VAL A 13 22.10 23.18 37.73
CA VAL A 13 23.17 22.52 36.96
C VAL A 13 22.99 21.00 37.02
N VAL A 14 22.72 20.44 38.20
CA VAL A 14 22.44 19.00 38.39
C VAL A 14 21.21 18.58 37.57
N ARG A 15 20.12 19.36 37.62
CA ARG A 15 18.92 19.06 36.83
C ARG A 15 19.19 19.09 35.33
N ILE A 16 19.96 20.07 34.84
CA ILE A 16 20.34 20.16 33.43
C ILE A 16 21.20 18.94 33.03
N LEU A 17 22.20 18.57 33.84
CA LEU A 17 23.05 17.40 33.58
C LEU A 17 22.25 16.10 33.56
N ILE A 18 21.33 15.90 34.50
CA ILE A 18 20.43 14.73 34.52
C ILE A 18 19.56 14.72 33.25
N THR A 19 19.01 15.86 32.86
CA THR A 19 18.17 15.95 31.65
C THR A 19 18.97 15.60 30.40
N ILE A 20 20.19 16.12 30.26
CA ILE A 20 21.10 15.80 29.15
C ILE A 20 21.47 14.32 29.15
N ALA A 21 21.84 13.75 30.30
CA ALA A 21 22.15 12.33 30.43
C ALA A 21 20.95 11.45 30.06
N THR A 22 19.74 11.84 30.47
CA THR A 22 18.49 11.15 30.13
C THR A 22 18.21 11.22 28.63
N LEU A 23 18.44 12.37 27.99
CA LEU A 23 18.27 12.54 26.54
C LEU A 23 19.28 11.71 25.75
N ILE A 24 20.55 11.67 26.17
CA ILE A 24 21.59 10.85 25.55
C ILE A 24 21.24 9.36 25.69
N GLY A 25 20.82 8.94 26.89
CA GLY A 25 20.37 7.58 27.15
C GLY A 25 19.16 7.20 26.29
N ALA A 26 18.18 8.08 26.17
CA ALA A 26 17.01 7.90 25.32
C ALA A 26 17.40 7.79 23.83
N TYR A 27 18.33 8.64 23.35
CA TYR A 27 18.84 8.58 21.98
C TYR A 27 19.57 7.25 21.70
N TRP A 28 20.41 6.79 22.62
CA TRP A 28 21.10 5.49 22.49
C TRP A 28 20.11 4.33 22.46
N LEU A 29 19.09 4.35 23.32
CA LEU A 29 18.01 3.35 23.34
C LEU A 29 17.23 3.36 22.02
N LEU A 30 16.85 4.55 21.53
CA LEU A 30 16.17 4.72 20.24
C LEU A 30 17.02 4.18 19.09
N LYS A 31 18.34 4.44 19.10
CA LYS A 31 19.26 3.92 18.08
C LYS A 31 19.34 2.39 18.13
N ALA A 32 19.40 1.80 19.32
CA ALA A 32 19.42 0.35 19.49
C ALA A 32 18.13 -0.34 19.02
N ILE A 33 16.96 0.30 19.23
CA ILE A 33 15.65 -0.24 18.85
C ILE A 33 15.22 0.19 17.43
N SER A 34 15.91 1.15 16.81
CA SER A 34 15.53 1.75 15.53
C SER A 34 15.26 0.73 14.41
N GLY A 35 16.01 -0.37 14.36
CA GLY A 35 15.82 -1.45 13.38
C GLY A 35 14.47 -2.18 13.49
N ALA A 36 13.89 -2.25 14.69
CA ALA A 36 12.57 -2.84 14.93
C ALA A 36 11.45 -1.78 14.98
N LEU A 37 11.80 -0.51 15.22
CA LEU A 37 10.86 0.59 15.36
C LEU A 37 10.10 0.86 14.06
N LEU A 38 10.78 0.82 12.91
CA LEU A 38 10.17 1.13 11.61
C LEU A 38 9.10 0.08 11.22
N PRO A 39 9.37 -1.25 11.25
CA PRO A 39 8.35 -2.29 11.11
C PRO A 39 7.17 -2.13 12.07
N PHE A 40 7.45 -1.79 13.33
CA PHE A 40 6.43 -1.58 14.35
C PHE A 40 5.54 -0.37 14.05
N CYS A 41 6.12 0.76 13.63
CA CYS A 41 5.39 1.96 13.25
C CYS A 41 4.51 1.71 12.02
N VAL A 42 5.03 0.99 11.02
CA VAL A 42 4.25 0.59 9.84
C VAL A 42 3.08 -0.31 10.25
N ALA A 43 3.32 -1.30 11.12
CA ALA A 43 2.27 -2.17 11.66
C ALA A 43 1.22 -1.39 12.46
N CYS A 44 1.63 -0.40 13.28
CA CYS A 44 0.71 0.49 14.00
C CYS A 44 -0.18 1.28 13.04
N LEU A 45 0.42 1.84 11.98
CA LEU A 45 -0.29 2.61 10.97
C LEU A 45 -1.29 1.72 10.22
N LEU A 46 -0.86 0.54 9.77
CA LEU A 46 -1.74 -0.44 9.14
C LEU A 46 -2.88 -0.84 10.08
N ALA A 47 -2.58 -1.15 11.35
CA ALA A 47 -3.59 -1.52 12.34
C ALA A 47 -4.62 -0.41 12.56
N TYR A 48 -4.20 0.86 12.59
CA TYR A 48 -5.11 1.99 12.69
C TYR A 48 -6.02 2.11 11.46
N ILE A 49 -5.48 1.94 10.25
CA ILE A 49 -6.26 2.01 8.99
C ILE A 49 -7.25 0.84 8.89
N PHE A 50 -6.85 -0.36 9.33
CA PHE A 50 -7.66 -1.57 9.20
C PHE A 50 -8.58 -1.86 10.41
N GLU A 51 -8.40 -1.17 11.54
CA GLU A 51 -9.32 -1.25 12.69
C GLU A 51 -10.80 -1.09 12.35
N PRO A 52 -11.25 -0.10 11.55
CA PRO A 52 -12.67 0.04 11.23
C PRO A 52 -13.25 -1.20 10.53
N PHE A 53 -12.47 -1.91 9.70
CA PHE A 53 -12.89 -3.14 9.04
C PHE A 53 -13.02 -4.30 10.04
N VAL A 54 -12.04 -4.45 10.93
CA VAL A 54 -12.11 -5.45 12.01
C VAL A 54 -13.26 -5.15 12.98
N ALA A 55 -13.49 -3.89 13.30
CA ALA A 55 -14.60 -3.44 14.15
C ALA A 55 -15.97 -3.69 13.49
N PHE A 56 -16.08 -3.50 12.17
CA PHE A 56 -17.27 -3.86 11.40
C PHE A 56 -17.56 -5.37 11.51
N ASN A 57 -16.54 -6.21 11.30
CA ASN A 57 -16.67 -7.66 11.44
C ASN A 57 -17.04 -8.06 12.87
N LYS A 58 -16.44 -7.44 13.89
CA LYS A 58 -16.78 -7.65 15.31
C LYS A 58 -18.24 -7.32 15.61
N ARG A 59 -18.77 -6.21 15.05
CA ARG A 59 -20.17 -5.82 15.21
C ARG A 59 -21.12 -6.78 14.50
N LEU A 60 -20.74 -7.27 13.31
CA LEU A 60 -21.53 -8.21 12.52
C LEU A 60 -21.66 -9.57 13.23
N LEU A 61 -20.56 -10.08 13.78
CA LEU A 61 -20.49 -11.42 14.39
C LEU A 61 -20.91 -11.45 15.87
N ARG A 62 -21.06 -10.29 16.50
CA ARG A 62 -21.40 -10.12 17.94
C ARG A 62 -20.49 -10.94 18.87
N CYS A 63 -19.24 -11.18 18.49
CA CYS A 63 -18.30 -11.95 19.28
C CYS A 63 -17.64 -11.13 20.39
N ARG A 64 -17.39 -11.77 21.54
CA ARG A 64 -16.71 -11.16 22.69
C ARG A 64 -15.19 -11.09 22.54
N GLY A 65 -14.60 -11.96 21.70
CA GLY A 65 -13.16 -12.03 21.45
C GLY A 65 -12.73 -11.33 20.15
N ASN A 66 -11.47 -10.88 20.10
CA ASN A 66 -10.91 -10.16 18.95
C ASN A 66 -10.33 -11.11 17.88
N VAL A 67 -10.04 -12.37 18.20
CA VAL A 67 -9.39 -13.34 17.29
C VAL A 67 -10.25 -13.64 16.05
N LEU A 68 -11.53 -13.94 16.25
CA LEU A 68 -12.42 -14.37 15.16
C LEU A 68 -12.72 -13.24 14.15
N PRO A 69 -13.02 -11.99 14.58
CA PRO A 69 -13.14 -10.85 13.66
C PRO A 69 -11.86 -10.55 12.87
N ILE A 70 -10.68 -10.70 13.48
CA ILE A 70 -9.40 -10.47 12.80
C ILE A 70 -9.13 -11.57 11.78
N PHE A 71 -9.34 -12.84 12.14
CA PHE A 71 -9.18 -13.94 11.21
C PHE A 71 -10.09 -13.79 9.98
N LEU A 72 -11.35 -13.42 10.21
CA LEU A 72 -12.29 -13.16 9.13
C LEU A 72 -11.88 -11.95 8.28
N PHE A 73 -11.38 -10.88 8.89
CA PHE A 73 -10.80 -9.76 8.15
C PHE A 73 -9.60 -10.18 7.30
N LEU A 74 -8.70 -11.01 7.80
CA LEU A 74 -7.57 -11.52 7.01
C LEU A 74 -8.06 -12.37 5.83
N VAL A 75 -9.02 -13.26 6.06
CA VAL A 75 -9.63 -14.07 4.99
C VAL A 75 -10.33 -13.19 3.96
N GLU A 76 -11.05 -12.16 4.40
CA GLU A 76 -11.71 -11.19 3.52
C GLU A 76 -10.68 -10.39 2.71
N LEU A 77 -9.62 -9.90 3.34
CA LEU A 77 -8.55 -9.14 2.70
C LEU A 77 -7.84 -9.98 1.62
N PHE A 78 -7.35 -11.17 1.99
CA PHE A 78 -6.69 -12.07 1.04
C PHE A 78 -7.67 -12.60 -0.01
N GLY A 79 -8.93 -12.82 0.34
CA GLY A 79 -9.99 -13.26 -0.56
C GLY A 79 -10.31 -12.21 -1.62
N VAL A 80 -10.45 -10.93 -1.24
CA VAL A 80 -10.65 -9.82 -2.18
C VAL A 80 -9.45 -9.67 -3.11
N ILE A 81 -8.22 -9.73 -2.59
CA ILE A 81 -7.01 -9.67 -3.43
C ILE A 81 -6.96 -10.85 -4.41
N ALA A 82 -7.25 -12.06 -3.95
CA ALA A 82 -7.26 -13.26 -4.78
C ALA A 82 -8.37 -13.21 -5.85
N LEU A 83 -9.57 -12.74 -5.49
CA LEU A 83 -10.69 -12.58 -6.42
C LEU A 83 -10.38 -11.52 -7.47
N LEU A 84 -9.88 -10.35 -7.05
CA LEU A 84 -9.44 -9.30 -7.97
C LEU A 84 -8.34 -9.82 -8.90
N GLY A 85 -7.34 -10.52 -8.37
CA GLY A 85 -6.30 -11.15 -9.19
C GLY A 85 -6.87 -12.15 -10.19
N TRP A 86 -7.73 -13.06 -9.73
CA TRP A 86 -8.36 -14.08 -10.58
C TRP A 86 -9.25 -13.48 -11.68
N PHE A 87 -9.94 -12.37 -11.41
CA PHE A 87 -10.79 -11.70 -12.39
C PHE A 87 -10.00 -10.77 -13.33
N LEU A 88 -9.07 -9.97 -12.79
CA LEU A 88 -8.34 -8.96 -13.55
C LEU A 88 -7.22 -9.56 -14.39
N ILE A 89 -6.40 -10.47 -13.83
CA ILE A 89 -5.24 -11.02 -14.52
C ILE A 89 -5.59 -11.65 -15.88
N PRO A 90 -6.58 -12.56 -16.02
CA PRO A 90 -6.90 -13.13 -17.33
C PRO A 90 -7.39 -12.07 -18.31
N ARG A 91 -8.21 -11.10 -17.87
CA ARG A 91 -8.65 -10.00 -18.75
C ARG A 91 -7.49 -9.12 -19.21
N ILE A 92 -6.54 -8.82 -18.32
CA ILE A 92 -5.32 -8.10 -18.67
C ILE A 92 -4.56 -8.88 -19.75
N ILE A 93 -4.39 -10.19 -19.59
CA ILE A 93 -3.68 -11.04 -20.56
C ILE A 93 -4.39 -11.02 -21.92
N ASP A 94 -5.71 -11.21 -21.97
CA ASP A 94 -6.48 -11.24 -23.22
C ASP A 94 -6.38 -9.91 -23.97
N GLU A 95 -6.45 -8.79 -23.27
CA GLU A 95 -6.30 -7.47 -23.88
C GLU A 95 -4.85 -7.19 -24.32
N ILE A 96 -3.84 -7.62 -23.55
CA ILE A 96 -2.42 -7.54 -23.94
C ILE A 96 -2.17 -8.34 -25.23
N VAL A 97 -2.72 -9.55 -25.35
CA VAL A 97 -2.63 -10.39 -26.56
C VAL A 97 -3.29 -9.68 -27.74
N THR A 98 -4.46 -9.07 -27.52
CA THR A 98 -5.18 -8.31 -28.56
C THR A 98 -4.35 -7.12 -29.07
N VAL A 99 -3.73 -6.37 -28.16
CA VAL A 99 -2.79 -5.29 -28.52
C VAL A 99 -1.60 -5.85 -29.31
N GLY A 100 -1.02 -6.97 -28.87
CA GLY A 100 0.07 -7.64 -29.57
C GLY A 100 -0.29 -8.03 -31.01
N ASN A 101 -1.50 -8.53 -31.22
CA ASN A 101 -2.01 -8.87 -32.55
C ASN A 101 -2.18 -7.62 -33.43
N LEU A 102 -2.70 -6.51 -32.88
CA LEU A 102 -2.80 -5.23 -33.62
C LEU A 102 -1.42 -4.71 -34.07
N PHE A 103 -0.39 -4.85 -33.23
CA PHE A 103 0.98 -4.51 -33.60
C PHE A 103 1.54 -5.44 -34.69
N ASN A 104 1.25 -6.74 -34.63
CA ASN A 104 1.68 -7.71 -35.65
C ASN A 104 0.99 -7.45 -37.00
N ASP A 105 -0.32 -7.21 -36.98
CA ASP A 105 -1.11 -6.85 -38.17
C ASP A 105 -0.59 -5.55 -38.79
N TYR A 106 -0.20 -4.57 -37.98
CA TYR A 106 0.44 -3.33 -38.44
C TYR A 106 1.84 -3.57 -39.05
N ALA A 107 2.65 -4.44 -38.45
CA ALA A 107 4.00 -4.75 -38.94
C ALA A 107 3.96 -5.54 -40.26
N THR A 108 2.93 -6.36 -40.47
CA THR A 108 2.80 -7.24 -41.65
C THR A 108 1.97 -6.58 -42.77
N SER A 109 1.01 -5.71 -42.43
CA SER A 109 0.19 -4.97 -43.38
C SER A 109 0.81 -3.59 -43.63
N SER A 110 1.50 -3.40 -44.75
CA SER A 110 2.19 -2.15 -45.16
C SER A 110 1.27 -0.93 -45.40
N SER A 111 0.05 -0.93 -44.86
CA SER A 111 -0.98 0.08 -45.13
C SER A 111 -1.79 0.36 -43.86
N SER A 112 -1.21 1.10 -42.92
CA SER A 112 -2.01 1.86 -41.96
C SER A 112 -1.99 3.32 -42.37
N ARG A 113 -3.15 3.80 -42.83
CA ARG A 113 -3.42 5.19 -43.24
C ARG A 113 -3.27 6.22 -42.11
N TYR A 114 -2.99 5.79 -40.88
CA TYR A 114 -3.08 6.60 -39.67
C TYR A 114 -1.76 6.86 -38.94
N ILE A 115 -0.63 6.28 -39.39
CA ILE A 115 0.69 6.46 -38.73
C ILE A 115 1.70 7.06 -39.73
N PRO A 116 2.33 8.21 -39.42
CA PRO A 116 3.37 8.81 -40.26
C PRO A 116 4.56 7.86 -40.49
N GLN A 117 5.12 7.84 -41.71
CA GLN A 117 6.27 6.99 -42.08
C GLN A 117 7.47 7.13 -41.13
N ALA A 118 7.68 8.33 -40.55
CA ALA A 118 8.74 8.56 -39.56
C ALA A 118 8.60 7.72 -38.27
N VAL A 119 7.37 7.43 -37.84
CA VAL A 119 7.10 6.57 -36.68
C VAL A 119 7.31 5.10 -37.07
N HIS A 120 6.90 4.72 -38.28
CA HIS A 120 7.11 3.37 -38.81
C HIS A 120 8.61 3.01 -38.88
N ASP A 121 9.43 3.91 -39.43
CA ASP A 121 10.88 3.71 -39.55
C ASP A 121 11.60 3.70 -38.20
N PHE A 122 11.16 4.52 -37.25
CA PHE A 122 11.72 4.52 -35.88
C PHE A 122 11.38 3.23 -35.14
N VAL A 123 10.14 2.77 -35.29
CA VAL A 123 9.65 1.57 -34.62
C VAL A 123 10.28 0.30 -35.20
N MET A 124 10.35 0.14 -36.53
CA MET A 124 11.02 -1.02 -37.16
C MET A 124 12.55 -1.05 -36.93
N LYS A 125 13.17 0.11 -36.69
CA LYS A 125 14.62 0.22 -36.44
C LYS A 125 15.04 -0.13 -35.00
N TYR A 126 14.16 0.06 -34.02
CA TYR A 126 14.48 -0.13 -32.59
C TYR A 126 13.63 -1.20 -31.89
N VAL A 127 12.51 -1.63 -32.49
CA VAL A 127 11.60 -2.62 -31.91
C VAL A 127 11.45 -3.80 -32.88
N ASP A 128 12.00 -4.95 -32.52
CA ASP A 128 11.77 -6.19 -33.25
C ASP A 128 10.33 -6.68 -33.00
N MET A 129 9.43 -6.28 -33.90
CA MET A 129 8.00 -6.57 -33.83
C MET A 129 7.67 -8.05 -33.72
N LYS A 130 8.54 -8.91 -34.26
CA LYS A 130 8.37 -10.37 -34.21
C LYS A 130 8.64 -10.92 -32.82
N THR A 131 9.65 -10.38 -32.15
CA THR A 131 9.99 -10.70 -30.76
C THR A 131 8.95 -10.11 -29.80
N LEU A 132 8.46 -8.89 -30.06
CA LEU A 132 7.40 -8.27 -29.24
C LEU A 132 6.08 -9.03 -29.34
N ALA A 133 5.63 -9.37 -30.55
CA ALA A 133 4.38 -10.11 -30.75
C ALA A 133 4.43 -11.53 -30.17
N SER A 134 5.60 -12.21 -30.24
CA SER A 134 5.76 -13.54 -29.64
C SER A 134 5.71 -13.51 -28.10
N VAL A 135 6.25 -12.47 -27.44
CA VAL A 135 6.15 -12.24 -25.98
C VAL A 135 4.72 -11.91 -25.53
N LEU A 136 3.91 -11.34 -26.41
CA LEU A 136 2.52 -10.98 -26.13
C LEU A 136 1.54 -12.14 -26.41
N THR A 137 2.02 -13.34 -26.77
CA THR A 137 1.16 -14.51 -26.97
C THR A 137 0.69 -15.14 -25.65
N GLN A 138 -0.51 -15.71 -25.66
CA GLN A 138 -1.12 -16.32 -24.48
C GLN A 138 -0.30 -17.49 -23.90
N GLU A 139 0.36 -18.27 -24.77
CA GLU A 139 1.22 -19.39 -24.35
C GLU A 139 2.41 -18.90 -23.53
N GLN A 140 3.14 -17.89 -24.02
CA GLN A 140 4.30 -17.34 -23.31
C GLN A 140 3.88 -16.63 -22.01
N TRP A 141 2.74 -15.94 -21.97
CA TRP A 141 2.23 -15.35 -20.73
C TRP A 141 1.85 -16.40 -19.69
N SER A 142 1.21 -17.50 -20.12
CA SER A 142 0.89 -18.61 -19.22
C SER A 142 2.16 -19.24 -18.64
N ASP A 143 3.22 -19.35 -19.45
CA ASP A 143 4.52 -19.85 -19.01
C ASP A 143 5.28 -18.85 -18.15
N ILE A 144 5.20 -17.54 -18.41
CA ILE A 144 5.80 -16.50 -17.58
C ILE A 144 5.12 -16.44 -16.21
N VAL A 145 3.79 -16.53 -16.15
CA VAL A 145 3.06 -16.58 -14.85
C VAL A 145 3.42 -17.86 -14.09
N LYS A 146 3.43 -19.03 -14.75
CA LYS A 146 3.86 -20.29 -14.14
C LYS A 146 5.32 -20.26 -13.71
N LYS A 147 6.22 -19.69 -14.52
CA LYS A 147 7.65 -19.51 -14.20
C LYS A 147 7.87 -18.41 -13.17
N SER A 148 7.00 -17.42 -13.04
CA SER A 148 7.08 -16.43 -11.98
C SER A 148 6.66 -17.07 -10.66
N LEU A 149 5.58 -17.86 -10.63
CA LEU A 149 5.16 -18.59 -9.44
C LEU A 149 6.16 -19.68 -9.02
N SER A 150 6.62 -20.49 -9.98
CA SER A 150 7.61 -21.56 -9.71
C SER A 150 9.06 -21.06 -9.62
N GLY A 151 9.40 -19.99 -10.33
CA GLY A 151 10.67 -19.28 -10.26
C GLY A 151 10.82 -18.46 -8.98
N THR A 152 9.74 -17.86 -8.48
CA THR A 152 9.72 -17.32 -7.11
C THR A 152 10.00 -18.44 -6.12
N TRP A 153 9.40 -19.62 -6.28
CA TRP A 153 9.68 -20.77 -5.41
C TRP A 153 11.16 -21.23 -5.46
N THR A 154 11.76 -21.32 -6.64
CA THR A 154 13.18 -21.71 -6.78
C THR A 154 14.15 -20.60 -6.37
N MET A 155 13.87 -19.33 -6.64
CA MET A 155 14.68 -18.17 -6.20
C MET A 155 14.62 -17.97 -4.68
N VAL A 156 13.44 -18.19 -4.07
CA VAL A 156 13.24 -18.17 -2.61
C VAL A 156 14.09 -19.26 -1.93
N SER A 157 14.24 -20.43 -2.57
CA SER A 157 15.05 -21.53 -2.00
C SER A 157 16.56 -21.27 -2.02
N GLY A 158 17.07 -20.38 -2.89
CA GLY A 158 18.51 -20.15 -3.08
C GLY A 158 19.06 -18.83 -2.52
N SER A 159 18.21 -17.86 -2.16
CA SER A 159 18.65 -16.49 -1.82
C SER A 159 18.43 -16.16 -0.34
N ILE A 160 19.50 -16.12 0.46
CA ILE A 160 19.47 -15.71 1.87
C ILE A 160 18.85 -14.30 2.05
N SER A 161 19.08 -13.40 1.09
CA SER A 161 18.50 -12.04 1.10
C SER A 161 16.97 -12.04 0.95
N MET A 162 16.39 -12.95 0.16
CA MET A 162 14.94 -13.10 0.06
C MET A 162 14.36 -13.64 1.36
N LEU A 163 15.00 -14.64 1.99
CA LEU A 163 14.56 -15.15 3.28
C LEU A 163 14.54 -14.05 4.34
N LEU A 164 15.60 -13.23 4.42
CA LEU A 164 15.63 -12.07 5.33
C LEU A 164 14.51 -11.06 5.05
N THR A 165 14.18 -10.84 3.77
CA THR A 165 13.08 -9.95 3.36
C THR A 165 11.72 -10.52 3.75
N VAL A 166 11.47 -11.80 3.45
CA VAL A 166 10.23 -12.50 3.83
C VAL A 166 10.06 -12.52 5.35
N CYS A 167 11.13 -12.83 6.10
CA CYS A 167 11.13 -12.75 7.56
C CYS A 167 10.80 -11.33 8.05
N SER A 168 11.33 -10.29 7.40
CA SER A 168 11.04 -8.89 7.76
C SER A 168 9.56 -8.55 7.55
N TRP A 169 8.97 -8.94 6.40
CA TRP A 169 7.54 -8.78 6.15
C TRP A 169 6.68 -9.61 7.10
N PHE A 170 7.13 -10.81 7.45
CA PHE A 170 6.46 -11.67 8.42
C PHE A 170 6.44 -11.03 9.82
N ILE A 171 7.53 -10.38 10.24
CA ILE A 171 7.59 -9.62 11.50
C ILE A 171 6.59 -8.45 11.48
N VAL A 172 6.50 -7.70 10.36
CA VAL A 172 5.50 -6.62 10.22
C VAL A 172 4.09 -7.18 10.33
N LEU A 173 3.79 -8.27 9.62
CA LEU A 173 2.48 -8.94 9.67
C LEU A 173 2.15 -9.41 11.08
N LEU A 174 3.13 -9.99 11.78
CA LEU A 174 2.97 -10.44 13.16
C LEU A 174 2.66 -9.26 14.09
N TYR A 175 3.43 -8.18 14.04
CA TYR A 175 3.12 -6.97 14.81
C TYR A 175 1.74 -6.42 14.50
N PHE A 176 1.37 -6.38 13.22
CA PHE A 176 0.06 -5.90 12.78
C PHE A 176 -1.08 -6.74 13.40
N ILE A 177 -0.97 -8.08 13.38
CA ILE A 177 -1.95 -8.98 13.99
C ILE A 177 -2.00 -8.82 15.51
N PHE A 178 -0.85 -8.74 16.18
CA PHE A 178 -0.78 -8.55 17.63
C PHE A 178 -1.39 -7.20 18.07
N ILE A 179 -1.08 -6.12 17.36
CA ILE A 179 -1.65 -4.80 17.64
C ILE A 179 -3.16 -4.80 17.40
N LEU A 180 -3.65 -5.47 16.35
CA LEU A 180 -5.10 -5.62 16.14
C LEU A 180 -5.78 -6.45 17.23
N LEU A 181 -5.15 -7.53 17.68
CA LEU A 181 -5.69 -8.44 18.69
C LEU A 181 -5.92 -7.74 20.02
N ASP A 182 -4.99 -6.88 20.42
CA ASP A 182 -5.06 -6.09 21.66
C ASP A 182 -5.28 -4.59 21.40
N TYR A 183 -5.91 -4.22 20.29
CA TYR A 183 -6.01 -2.82 19.85
C TYR A 183 -6.56 -1.89 20.94
N ASP A 184 -7.64 -2.30 21.62
CA ASP A 184 -8.25 -1.52 22.70
C ASP A 184 -7.26 -1.31 23.87
N ARG A 185 -6.56 -2.37 24.27
CA ARG A 185 -5.56 -2.33 25.35
C ARG A 185 -4.35 -1.48 24.93
N PHE A 186 -3.85 -1.67 23.73
CA PHE A 186 -2.73 -0.92 23.16
C PHE A 186 -3.06 0.58 23.11
N MET A 187 -4.22 0.94 22.56
CA MET A 187 -4.68 2.32 22.47
C MET A 187 -4.91 2.95 23.85
N ASN A 188 -5.45 2.19 24.82
CA ASN A 188 -5.60 2.66 26.19
C ASN A 188 -4.24 2.89 26.88
N SER A 189 -3.26 2.01 26.66
CA SER A 189 -1.88 2.21 27.13
C SER A 189 -1.27 3.47 26.53
N MET A 190 -1.42 3.69 25.22
CA MET A 190 -0.97 4.92 24.56
C MET A 190 -1.66 6.17 25.15
N ARG A 191 -2.96 6.09 25.45
CA ARG A 191 -3.69 7.18 26.11
C ARG A 191 -3.26 7.43 27.55
N SER A 192 -2.77 6.41 28.25
CA SER A 192 -2.30 6.53 29.63
C SER A 192 -0.92 7.19 29.75
N LEU A 193 -0.11 7.11 28.68
CA LEU A 193 1.19 7.80 28.59
C LEU A 193 1.04 9.32 28.41
N ILE A 194 -0.15 9.81 28.02
CA ILE A 194 -0.41 11.23 27.82
C ILE A 194 -0.54 11.92 29.20
N PRO A 195 0.22 13.00 29.47
CA PRO A 195 0.08 13.74 30.72
C PRO A 195 -1.34 14.29 30.90
N GLN A 196 -1.88 14.20 32.11
CA GLN A 196 -3.27 14.57 32.44
C GLN A 196 -3.65 15.99 31.94
N LYS A 197 -2.71 16.93 31.98
CA LYS A 197 -2.89 18.31 31.50
C LYS A 197 -3.29 18.40 30.01
N TYR A 198 -2.75 17.52 29.16
CA TYR A 198 -2.96 17.56 27.70
C TYR A 198 -3.94 16.50 27.21
N LYS A 199 -4.30 15.53 28.06
CA LYS A 199 -5.21 14.44 27.76
C LYS A 199 -6.52 14.87 27.07
N PRO A 200 -7.28 15.88 27.55
CA PRO A 200 -8.53 16.27 26.88
C PRO A 200 -8.29 16.81 25.47
N THR A 201 -7.23 17.61 25.27
CA THR A 201 -6.86 18.17 23.97
C THR A 201 -6.46 17.07 22.99
N VAL A 202 -5.60 16.15 23.40
CA VAL A 202 -5.11 15.06 22.54
C VAL A 202 -6.26 14.11 22.15
N LEU A 203 -7.13 13.76 23.10
CA LEU A 203 -8.28 12.90 22.81
C LEU A 203 -9.29 13.57 21.87
N LYS A 204 -9.51 14.89 22.00
CA LYS A 204 -10.37 15.64 21.08
C LYS A 204 -9.79 15.62 19.67
N ILE A 205 -8.51 15.96 19.52
CA ILE A 205 -7.81 15.93 18.21
C ILE A 205 -7.85 14.53 17.60
N ALA A 206 -7.59 13.49 18.38
CA ALA A 206 -7.64 12.11 17.90
C ALA A 206 -9.05 11.71 17.40
N GLY A 207 -10.10 12.15 18.09
CA GLY A 207 -11.48 11.98 17.65
C GLY A 207 -11.80 12.73 16.36
N ASP A 208 -11.35 13.98 16.25
CA ASP A 208 -11.53 14.81 15.07
C ASP A 208 -10.82 14.22 13.84
N ILE A 209 -9.60 13.70 14.01
CA ILE A 209 -8.85 12.97 12.96
C ILE A 209 -9.62 11.72 12.53
N LYS A 210 -10.08 10.88 13.48
CA LYS A 210 -10.85 9.67 13.17
C LYS A 210 -12.10 10.00 12.36
N ASN A 211 -12.86 11.00 12.77
CA ASN A 211 -14.08 11.43 12.09
C ASN A 211 -13.82 12.07 10.72
N SER A 212 -12.70 12.77 10.57
CA SER A 212 -12.30 13.40 9.31
C SER A 212 -11.79 12.36 8.32
N MET A 213 -10.94 11.42 8.76
CA MET A 213 -10.47 10.31 7.91
C MET A 213 -11.62 9.43 7.43
N ASN A 214 -12.59 9.10 8.29
CA ASN A 214 -13.73 8.30 7.88
C ASN A 214 -14.58 9.00 6.81
N ARG A 215 -14.76 10.32 6.91
CA ARG A 215 -15.43 11.11 5.86
C ARG A 215 -14.61 11.20 4.58
N TYR A 216 -13.30 11.43 4.71
CA TYR A 216 -12.37 11.49 3.59
C TYR A 216 -12.36 10.17 2.80
N PHE A 217 -12.15 9.03 3.45
CA PHE A 217 -12.14 7.72 2.78
C PHE A 217 -13.45 7.46 2.02
N ARG A 218 -14.60 7.75 2.63
CA ARG A 218 -15.90 7.57 1.96
C ARG A 218 -16.06 8.47 0.73
N GLY A 219 -15.63 9.74 0.83
CA GLY A 219 -15.62 10.66 -0.30
C GLY A 219 -14.64 10.21 -1.38
N GLN A 220 -13.44 9.82 -0.99
CA GLN A 220 -12.38 9.38 -1.88
C GLN A 220 -12.76 8.10 -2.63
N THR A 221 -13.36 7.12 -1.97
CA THR A 221 -13.87 5.91 -2.62
C THR A 221 -14.93 6.25 -3.66
N LEU A 222 -15.83 7.19 -3.37
CA LEU A 222 -16.85 7.62 -4.33
C LEU A 222 -16.20 8.33 -5.53
N VAL A 223 -15.25 9.24 -5.29
CA VAL A 223 -14.53 9.96 -6.35
C VAL A 223 -13.72 9.00 -7.21
N ALA A 224 -12.97 8.07 -6.60
CA ALA A 224 -12.20 7.04 -7.30
C ALA A 224 -13.11 6.15 -8.17
N LEU A 225 -14.28 5.76 -7.67
CA LEU A 225 -15.26 4.99 -8.43
C LEU A 225 -15.82 5.80 -9.61
N CYS A 226 -16.21 7.06 -9.39
CA CYS A 226 -16.70 7.92 -10.47
C CYS A 226 -15.64 8.11 -11.56
N VAL A 227 -14.39 8.40 -11.17
CA VAL A 227 -13.27 8.54 -12.10
C VAL A 227 -13.03 7.24 -12.84
N GLY A 228 -13.00 6.10 -12.15
CA GLY A 228 -12.84 4.80 -12.79
C GLY A 228 -13.90 4.53 -13.85
N VAL A 229 -15.18 4.73 -13.51
CA VAL A 229 -16.30 4.52 -14.44
C VAL A 229 -16.26 5.50 -15.61
N LEU A 230 -16.02 6.80 -15.36
CA LEU A 230 -15.99 7.81 -16.42
C LEU A 230 -14.84 7.60 -17.40
N PHE A 231 -13.64 7.26 -16.90
CA PHE A 231 -12.51 6.95 -17.77
C PHE A 231 -12.70 5.63 -18.52
N SER A 232 -13.25 4.59 -17.87
CA SER A 232 -13.58 3.34 -18.58
C SER A 232 -14.57 3.59 -19.71
N ILE A 233 -15.64 4.36 -19.48
CA ILE A 233 -16.62 4.71 -20.53
C ILE A 233 -15.97 5.58 -21.60
N GLY A 234 -15.21 6.60 -21.23
CA GLY A 234 -14.52 7.47 -22.18
C GLY A 234 -13.56 6.72 -23.09
N PHE A 235 -12.78 5.78 -22.54
CA PHE A 235 -11.89 4.94 -23.32
C PHE A 235 -12.64 3.91 -24.17
N LEU A 236 -13.77 3.39 -23.71
CA LEU A 236 -14.64 2.51 -24.51
C LEU A 236 -15.22 3.26 -25.73
N ILE A 237 -15.60 4.53 -25.58
CA ILE A 237 -16.13 5.35 -26.68
C ILE A 237 -15.06 5.60 -27.76
N ILE A 238 -13.78 5.68 -27.36
CA ILE A 238 -12.65 5.91 -28.25
C ILE A 238 -12.12 4.58 -28.85
N ASP A 239 -12.75 3.44 -28.53
CA ASP A 239 -12.30 2.09 -28.90
C ASP A 239 -10.85 1.81 -28.48
N LEU A 240 -10.44 2.35 -27.32
CA LEU A 240 -9.09 2.14 -26.81
C LEU A 240 -8.96 0.69 -26.30
N PRO A 241 -7.95 -0.09 -26.75
CA PRO A 241 -7.66 -1.38 -26.14
C PRO A 241 -7.25 -1.18 -24.67
N LEU A 242 -7.66 -2.08 -23.79
CA LEU A 242 -7.54 -1.92 -22.33
C LEU A 242 -8.37 -0.78 -21.72
N ALA A 243 -9.41 -0.29 -22.38
CA ALA A 243 -10.26 0.80 -21.87
C ALA A 243 -10.76 0.59 -20.43
N ILE A 244 -11.35 -0.58 -20.14
CA ILE A 244 -11.93 -0.84 -18.82
C ILE A 244 -10.82 -0.93 -17.77
N ILE A 245 -9.71 -1.61 -18.10
CA ILE A 245 -8.60 -1.84 -17.18
C ILE A 245 -7.87 -0.53 -16.88
N MET A 246 -7.57 0.28 -17.90
CA MET A 246 -6.95 1.59 -17.74
C MET A 246 -7.86 2.53 -16.94
N GLY A 247 -9.17 2.54 -17.20
CA GLY A 247 -10.11 3.33 -16.41
C GLY A 247 -10.13 2.92 -14.94
N MET A 248 -10.23 1.62 -14.65
CA MET A 248 -10.16 1.12 -13.26
C MET A 248 -8.80 1.41 -12.60
N PHE A 249 -7.70 1.30 -13.34
CA PHE A 249 -6.35 1.59 -12.85
C PHE A 249 -6.20 3.06 -12.49
N ILE A 250 -6.65 3.98 -13.35
CA ILE A 250 -6.67 5.41 -13.08
C ILE A 250 -7.57 5.72 -11.88
N GLY A 251 -8.75 5.10 -11.80
CA GLY A 251 -9.63 5.23 -10.64
C GLY A 251 -8.95 4.79 -9.33
N LEU A 252 -8.21 3.69 -9.36
CA LEU A 252 -7.45 3.19 -8.21
C LEU A 252 -6.26 4.10 -7.86
N LEU A 253 -5.51 4.59 -8.84
CA LEU A 253 -4.43 5.57 -8.61
C LEU A 253 -4.97 6.85 -7.98
N ASN A 254 -6.16 7.28 -8.40
CA ASN A 254 -6.85 8.42 -7.84
C ASN A 254 -7.27 8.20 -6.36
N MET A 255 -7.22 6.99 -5.82
CA MET A 255 -7.38 6.75 -4.39
C MET A 255 -6.17 7.21 -3.58
N VAL A 256 -4.98 7.26 -4.20
CA VAL A 256 -3.73 7.73 -3.57
C VAL A 256 -3.60 9.23 -3.79
N PRO A 257 -3.71 10.08 -2.75
CA PRO A 257 -3.76 11.54 -2.91
C PRO A 257 -2.56 12.18 -3.63
N TYR A 258 -1.41 11.51 -3.67
CA TYR A 258 -0.21 12.00 -4.36
C TYR A 258 -0.18 11.69 -5.85
N LEU A 259 -1.05 10.81 -6.34
CA LEU A 259 -1.09 10.34 -7.73
C LEU A 259 -2.33 10.85 -8.48
N GLN A 260 -3.14 11.69 -7.82
CA GLN A 260 -4.34 12.33 -8.39
C GLN A 260 -3.98 13.46 -9.35
#